data_AF-A0AAE3Y8B4-F1
#
_entry.id   AF-A0AAE3Y8B4-F1
#
_cell.length_a   1.000
_cell.length_b   1.000
_cell.length_c   1.000
_cell.angle_alpha   90.00
_cell.angle_beta   90.00
_cell.angle_gamma   90.00
#
_symmetry.space_group_name_H-M   'P 1'
#
loop_
_entity.id
_entity.type
_entity.pdbx_description
1 polymer ?
#
loop_
_entity_poly.entity_id
_entity_poly.type
_entity_poly.pdbx_seq_one_letter_code
_entity_poly.pdbx_strand_id
1 'polypeptide(L)' 'MMTLPFLTFALAFWLGWKNRRKPAIILFVVSILLVIVVAKYHITNELNLQF' A
#
# COMPACT_ATOMS: atom_id res chain seq x y z
N MET A 1 7.38 -9.59 -2.98
CA MET A 1 6.38 -9.20 -1.94
C MET A 1 5.86 -7.78 -2.15
N MET A 2 5.49 -7.40 -3.39
CA MET A 2 4.95 -6.07 -3.77
C MET A 2 3.47 -6.10 -4.21
N THR A 3 2.87 -7.28 -4.26
CA THR A 3 1.52 -7.51 -4.81
C THR A 3 0.39 -6.99 -3.92
N LEU A 4 0.58 -6.98 -2.60
CA LEU A 4 -0.40 -6.49 -1.61
C LEU A 4 -0.75 -5.01 -1.77
N PRO A 5 0.22 -4.06 -1.78
CA PRO A 5 -0.10 -2.65 -1.99
C PRO A 5 -0.69 -2.39 -3.38
N PHE A 6 -0.27 -3.14 -4.40
CA PHE A 6 -0.82 -2.98 -5.75
C PHE A 6 -2.30 -3.38 -5.83
N LEU A 7 -2.70 -4.46 -5.15
CA LEU A 7 -4.10 -4.90 -5.05
C LEU A 7 -4.98 -3.89 -4.30
N THR A 8 -4.46 -3.28 -3.23
CA THR A 8 -5.22 -2.27 -2.48
C THR A 8 -5.40 -0.98 -3.29
N PHE A 9 -4.41 -0.58 -4.10
CA PHE A 9 -4.55 0.52 -5.07
C PHE A 9 -5.58 0.21 -6.16
N ALA A 10 -5.55 -1.00 -6.73
CA ALA A 10 -6.53 -1.41 -7.75
C ALA A 10 -7.96 -1.43 -7.21
N LEU A 11 -8.16 -1.91 -5.96
CA LEU A 11 -9.44 -1.89 -5.28
C LEU A 11 -9.93 -0.46 -4.97
N ALA A 12 -9.02 0.43 -4.55
CA ALA A 12 -9.35 1.85 -4.33
C ALA A 12 -9.82 2.51 -5.63
N PHE A 13 -9.16 2.23 -6.75
CA PHE A 13 -9.52 2.76 -8.06
C PHE A 13 -10.88 2.23 -8.55
N TRP A 14 -11.14 0.93 -8.36
CA TRP A 14 -12.43 0.31 -8.68
C TRP A 14 -13.59 0.87 -7.84
N LEU A 15 -13.36 1.12 -6.55
CA LEU A 15 -14.36 1.75 -5.68
C LEU A 15 -14.61 3.23 -6.03
N GLY A 16 -13.57 3.93 -6.47
CA GLY A 16 -13.69 5.28 -7.06
C GLY A 16 -14.58 5.28 -8.30
N TRP A 17 -14.43 4.27 -9.17
CA TRP A 17 -15.26 4.10 -10.38
C TRP A 17 -16.74 3.86 -10.05
N LYS A 18 -17.05 3.17 -8.95
CA LYS A 18 -18.43 2.99 -8.45
C LYS A 18 -19.00 4.22 -7.71
N ASN A 19 -18.35 5.37 -7.81
CA ASN A 19 -18.74 6.63 -7.16
C ASN A 19 -18.77 6.54 -5.61
N ARG A 20 -18.16 5.50 -5.02
CA ARG A 20 -18.02 5.34 -3.57
C ARG A 20 -16.75 6.05 -3.10
N ARG A 21 -16.78 7.39 -3.14
CA ARG A 21 -15.61 8.26 -2.87
C ARG A 21 -15.04 8.09 -1.47
N LYS A 22 -15.89 8.01 -0.44
CA LYS A 22 -15.46 7.84 0.97
C LYS A 22 -14.60 6.58 1.19
N PRO A 23 -15.05 5.35 0.83
CA PRO A 23 -14.23 4.16 1.00
C PRO A 23 -13.03 4.10 0.04
N ALA A 24 -13.11 4.71 -1.14
CA ALA A 24 -11.97 4.79 -2.06
C ALA A 24 -10.80 5.59 -1.44
N ILE A 25 -11.08 6.73 -0.81
CA ILE A 25 -10.06 7.54 -0.12
C ILE A 25 -9.43 6.76 1.04
N ILE A 26 -10.23 6.06 1.84
CA ILE A 26 -9.73 5.24 2.95
C ILE A 26 -8.77 4.16 2.44
N LEU A 27 -9.16 3.40 1.40
CA LEU A 27 -8.31 2.37 0.81
C LEU A 27 -7.03 2.93 0.18
N PHE A 28 -7.11 4.12 -0.41
CA PHE A 28 -5.94 4.79 -0.98
C PHE A 28 -4.92 5.15 0.12
N VAL A 29 -5.38 5.73 1.23
CA VAL A 29 -4.52 6.05 2.39
C VAL A 29 -3.91 4.79 3.00
N VAL A 30 -4.71 3.71 3.16
CA VAL A 30 -4.22 2.41 3.64
C VAL A 30 -3.14 1.85 2.71
N SER A 31 -3.31 2.00 1.39
CA SER A 31 -2.33 1.53 0.40
C SER A 31 -1.00 2.26 0.53
N ILE A 32 -1.03 3.59 0.73
CA ILE A 32 0.18 4.39 0.96
C ILE A 32 0.89 3.95 2.25
N LEU A 33 0.15 3.75 3.34
CA LEU A 33 0.72 3.26 4.60
C LEU A 33 1.39 1.90 4.43
N LEU A 34 0.77 0.98 3.71
CA LEU A 34 1.36 -0.33 3.41
C LEU A 34 2.67 -0.21 2.62
N VAL A 35 2.72 0.68 1.61
CA VAL A 35 3.97 0.92 0.85
C VAL A 35 5.07 1.43 1.77
N ILE A 36 4.77 2.40 2.65
CA ILE A 36 5.76 2.95 3.59
C ILE A 36 6.27 1.87 4.54
N VAL A 37 5.38 1.04 5.09
CA VAL A 37 5.76 -0.06 5.99
C VAL A 37 6.63 -1.09 5.27
N VAL A 38 6.23 -1.52 4.07
CA VAL A 38 7.01 -2.46 3.26
C VAL A 38 8.37 -1.88 2.89
N ALA A 39 8.44 -0.60 2.49
CA ALA A 39 9.68 0.08 2.18
C ALA A 39 10.61 0.16 3.41
N LYS A 40 10.07 0.53 4.58
CA LYS A 40 10.83 0.55 5.84
C LYS A 40 11.36 -0.85 6.18
N TYR A 41 10.53 -1.89 6.05
CA TYR A 41 10.96 -3.27 6.30
C TYR A 41 12.06 -3.71 5.34
N HIS A 42 11.95 -3.38 4.05
CA HIS A 42 13.00 -3.69 3.07
C HIS A 42 14.31 -2.99 3.41
N ILE A 43 14.28 -1.69 3.72
CA ILE A 43 15.48 -0.92 4.11
C ILE A 43 16.08 -1.46 5.42
N THR A 44 15.24 -1.82 6.39
CA THR A 44 15.70 -2.31 7.70
C THR A 44 16.27 -3.73 7.59
N ASN A 45 15.70 -4.60 6.76
CA ASN A 45 16.25 -5.93 6.50
C ASN A 45 17.58 -5.86 5.75
N GLU A 46 17.75 -4.95 4.80
CA GLU A 46 19.04 -4.76 4.13
C GLU A 46 20.10 -4.23 5.11
N LEU A 47 19.73 -3.33 6.03
CA LEU A 47 20.65 -2.87 7.09
C LEU A 47 21.08 -4.02 8.03
N ASN A 48 20.18 -4.95 8.35
CA ASN A 48 20.44 -6.01 9.32
C ASN A 48 21.22 -7.21 8.74
N LEU A 49 21.36 -7.29 7.41
CA LEU A 49 22.21 -8.28 6.72
C LEU A 49 23.66 -7.80 6.54
N GLN A 50 23.95 -6.53 6.82
CA GLN A 50 25.28 -5.93 6.69
C GLN A 50 26.07 -5.86 8.01
N PHE A 51 25.51 -6.35 9.12
CA PHE A 51 26.20 -6.48 10.41
C PHE A 51 26.49 -7.94 10.75
#